data_AF-F9D2N4-F1
#
_entry.id   AF-F9D2N4-F1
#
_cell.length_a   1.000
_cell.length_b   1.000
_cell.length_c   1.000
_cell.angle_alpha   90.00
_cell.angle_beta   90.00
_cell.angle_gamma   90.00
#
_symmetry.space_group_name_H-M   'P 1'
#
loop_
_entity.id
_entity.type
_entity.pdbx_description
1 polymer ?
#
loop_
_entity_poly.entity_id
_entity_poly.type
_entity_poly.pdbx_seq_one_letter_code
_entity_poly.pdbx_strand_id
1 'polypeptide(L)'
;MKHFIKFVTSLCVALAMATGTNAQDTKTWDFTKISTVDREAIEANIKDSGKDWEEKDGVWFCKTAIGQNSKNNVAVSYADIYKETATKPLYSNPAVKPRQEAEYTKGLHFGIWINGNETTPAPTKAIYKNLKIQHDKNTRLLLNAKNIIIVIPALKKGYTLEVTMAGNSDKEPHTLEAMNVTSQFKPQEQNFNMKFLRRTKVKADGNVVLRSTDGGIYVYDITVKDEQGQVLTKEQIGAVHTAVSTVKAHAETTDRNVYTLEGKCMGAHLDALPHGIYVVNGKKVAK
;
A
#
# COMPACT_ATOMS: atom_id res chain seq x y z
N MET A 1 10.19 -55.12 -43.44
CA MET A 1 9.14 -54.64 -42.52
C MET A 1 9.61 -54.82 -41.08
N LYS A 2 10.41 -53.90 -40.54
CA LYS A 2 10.73 -53.78 -39.11
C LYS A 2 10.96 -52.29 -38.81
N HIS A 3 10.24 -51.82 -37.80
CA HIS A 3 9.94 -50.41 -37.56
C HIS A 3 11.15 -49.60 -37.05
N PHE A 4 11.20 -48.37 -37.53
CA PHE A 4 12.04 -47.26 -37.06
C PHE A 4 11.53 -46.78 -35.69
N ILE A 5 12.40 -46.73 -34.67
CA ILE A 5 12.24 -45.80 -33.54
C ILE A 5 13.65 -45.29 -33.18
N LYS A 6 13.97 -44.07 -33.59
CA LYS A 6 15.11 -43.30 -33.07
C LYS A 6 14.62 -42.54 -31.83
N PHE A 7 15.05 -42.96 -30.64
CA PHE A 7 14.97 -42.12 -29.44
C PHE A 7 16.12 -41.12 -29.49
N VAL A 8 15.81 -39.86 -29.79
CA VAL A 8 16.70 -38.73 -29.53
C VAL A 8 16.38 -38.27 -28.11
N THR A 9 17.15 -38.73 -27.13
CA THR A 9 17.16 -38.15 -25.79
C THR A 9 17.74 -36.74 -25.88
N SER A 10 16.85 -35.74 -25.90
CA SER A 10 17.20 -34.34 -25.70
C SER A 10 17.72 -34.18 -24.26
N LEU A 11 19.03 -33.96 -24.15
CA LEU A 11 19.72 -33.60 -22.92
C LEU A 11 19.38 -32.14 -22.59
N CYS A 12 18.27 -31.90 -21.89
CA CYS A 12 18.03 -30.61 -21.26
C CYS A 12 18.96 -30.48 -20.05
N VAL A 13 20.06 -29.75 -20.22
CA VAL A 13 20.84 -29.21 -19.10
C VAL A 13 19.95 -28.20 -18.38
N ALA A 14 19.29 -28.63 -17.32
CA ALA A 14 18.69 -27.71 -16.37
C ALA A 14 19.84 -27.04 -15.60
N LEU A 15 20.13 -25.77 -15.93
CA LEU A 15 20.86 -24.92 -15.01
C LEU A 15 19.97 -24.73 -13.77
N ALA A 16 20.22 -25.53 -12.74
CA ALA A 16 19.77 -25.24 -11.39
C ALA A 16 20.56 -24.02 -10.89
N MET A 17 20.07 -22.82 -11.17
CA MET A 17 20.50 -21.64 -10.42
C MET A 17 19.83 -21.67 -9.06
N ALA A 18 20.42 -22.43 -8.15
CA ALA A 18 20.22 -22.27 -6.73
C ALA A 18 20.87 -20.94 -6.31
N THR A 19 20.14 -19.84 -6.43
CA THR A 19 20.37 -18.67 -5.57
C THR A 19 19.42 -18.79 -4.40
N GLY A 20 19.76 -19.69 -3.49
CA GLY A 20 19.30 -19.64 -2.10
C GLY A 20 19.93 -18.42 -1.42
N THR A 21 19.63 -17.22 -1.89
CA THR A 21 19.62 -16.06 -1.01
C THR A 21 18.45 -16.31 -0.08
N ASN A 22 18.71 -16.44 1.23
CA ASN A 22 17.68 -16.34 2.25
C ASN A 22 16.73 -15.22 1.83
N ALA A 23 15.50 -15.56 1.44
CA ALA A 23 14.47 -14.56 1.25
C ALA A 23 14.28 -13.96 2.64
N GLN A 24 14.98 -12.86 2.91
CA GLN A 24 14.58 -11.94 3.96
C GLN A 24 13.08 -11.75 3.74
N ASP A 25 12.27 -12.08 4.75
CA ASP A 25 10.80 -11.96 4.67
C ASP A 25 10.44 -10.51 4.38
N THR A 26 10.48 -10.12 3.11
CA THR A 26 10.27 -8.77 2.66
C THR A 26 8.84 -8.40 3.01
N LYS A 27 8.69 -7.32 3.78
CA LYS A 27 7.38 -6.79 4.16
C LYS A 27 7.10 -5.57 3.28
N THR A 28 5.87 -5.43 2.82
CA THR A 28 5.46 -4.24 2.08
C THR A 28 5.51 -3.01 2.98
N TRP A 29 5.01 -3.11 4.21
CA TRP A 29 5.19 -2.14 5.29
C TRP A 29 5.68 -2.86 6.55
N ASP A 30 6.86 -2.47 7.05
CA ASP A 30 7.44 -2.95 8.30
C ASP A 30 7.37 -1.83 9.35
N PHE A 31 6.40 -1.90 10.26
CA PHE A 31 6.22 -0.91 11.32
C PHE A 31 7.13 -1.18 12.52
N THR A 32 7.98 -2.21 12.46
CA THR A 32 8.98 -2.48 13.51
C THR A 32 10.27 -1.69 13.32
N LYS A 33 10.37 -0.96 12.21
CA LYS A 33 11.53 -0.15 11.85
C LYS A 33 11.08 1.23 11.41
N ILE A 34 11.57 2.26 12.10
CA ILE A 34 11.39 3.65 11.71
C ILE A 34 12.75 4.14 11.23
N SER A 35 12.79 4.69 10.02
CA SER A 35 14.02 5.28 9.48
C SER A 35 14.43 6.50 10.29
N THR A 36 15.72 6.82 10.32
CA THR A 36 16.22 8.06 10.95
C THR A 36 15.52 9.29 10.38
N VAL A 37 15.30 9.31 9.06
CA VAL A 37 14.61 10.41 8.36
C VAL A 37 13.17 10.58 8.83
N ASP A 38 12.41 9.49 8.94
CA ASP A 38 11.02 9.55 9.41
C ASP A 38 10.94 9.99 10.87
N ARG A 39 11.87 9.53 11.71
CA ARG A 39 11.96 9.91 13.11
C ARG A 39 12.23 11.40 13.27
N GLU A 40 13.30 11.90 12.66
CA GLU A 40 13.69 13.31 12.73
C GLU A 40 12.57 14.22 12.26
N ALA A 41 11.87 13.81 11.19
CA ALA A 41 10.75 14.55 10.66
C ALA A 41 9.57 14.61 11.65
N ILE A 42 9.13 13.48 12.22
CA ILE A 42 8.04 13.46 13.21
C ILE A 42 8.40 14.28 14.45
N GLU A 43 9.64 14.16 14.95
CA GLU A 43 10.14 14.95 16.08
C GLU A 43 10.19 16.45 15.75
N ALA A 44 10.54 16.82 14.51
CA ALA A 44 10.45 18.20 14.06
C ALA A 44 9.00 18.70 14.01
N ASN A 45 8.02 17.88 13.60
CA ASN A 45 6.59 18.23 13.64
C ASN A 45 6.12 18.52 15.07
N ILE A 46 6.59 17.72 16.03
CA ILE A 46 6.27 17.90 17.44
C ILE A 46 6.82 19.23 17.96
N LYS A 47 8.06 19.59 17.59
CA LYS A 47 8.72 20.86 17.95
C LYS A 47 8.08 22.08 17.28
N ASP A 48 7.76 21.99 15.98
CA ASP A 48 7.18 23.06 15.18
C ASP A 48 5.66 23.15 15.36
N SER A 49 5.22 23.38 16.61
CA SER A 49 3.84 23.58 17.09
C SER A 49 3.01 22.35 17.50
N GLY A 50 3.54 21.11 17.38
CA GLY A 50 2.84 19.91 17.85
C GLY A 50 1.43 19.76 17.30
N LYS A 51 1.22 20.21 16.06
CA LYS A 51 -0.12 20.28 15.43
C LYS A 51 -0.65 18.89 15.15
N ASP A 52 0.16 18.08 14.47
CA ASP A 52 -0.25 16.77 13.95
C ASP A 52 0.16 15.62 14.88
N TRP A 53 1.21 15.80 15.70
CA TRP A 53 1.73 14.81 16.64
C TRP A 53 2.05 15.41 18.02
N GLU A 54 1.97 14.58 19.05
CA GLU A 54 2.56 14.82 20.38
C GLU A 54 3.33 13.58 20.84
N GLU A 55 4.36 13.77 21.67
CA GLU A 55 5.13 12.68 22.25
C GLU A 55 4.89 12.56 23.74
N LYS A 56 4.75 11.33 24.22
CA LYS A 56 4.78 11.00 25.64
C LYS A 56 5.27 9.57 25.85
N ASP A 57 6.24 9.38 26.74
CA ASP A 57 6.74 8.07 27.19
C ASP A 57 7.15 7.12 26.04
N GLY A 58 7.87 7.64 25.03
CA GLY A 58 8.35 6.85 23.90
C GLY A 58 7.26 6.44 22.89
N VAL A 59 6.17 7.21 22.87
CA VAL A 59 5.01 7.03 22.01
C VAL A 59 4.64 8.36 21.37
N TRP A 60 4.50 8.35 20.04
CA TRP A 60 3.90 9.44 19.28
C TRP A 60 2.40 9.23 19.11
N PHE A 61 1.61 10.21 19.52
CA PHE A 61 0.15 10.20 19.43
C PHE A 61 -0.29 11.12 18.29
N CYS A 62 -1.14 10.60 17.41
CA CYS A 62 -1.69 11.40 16.33
C CYS A 62 -2.71 12.40 16.91
N LYS A 63 -2.66 13.66 16.48
CA LYS A 63 -3.63 14.70 16.87
C LYS A 63 -4.59 15.06 15.75
N THR A 64 -4.08 15.19 14.53
CA THR A 64 -4.86 15.63 13.37
C THR A 64 -4.42 15.00 12.04
N ALA A 65 -3.38 14.15 12.05
CA ALA A 65 -2.71 13.61 10.86
C ALA A 65 -3.48 12.49 10.12
N ILE A 66 -4.76 12.29 10.41
CA ILE A 66 -5.60 11.29 9.74
C ILE A 66 -6.87 11.91 9.17
N GLY A 67 -7.42 11.26 8.15
CA GLY A 67 -8.67 11.66 7.53
C GLY A 67 -9.83 11.71 8.53
N GLN A 68 -10.68 12.71 8.35
CA GLN A 68 -12.04 12.75 8.88
C GLN A 68 -12.94 13.15 7.73
N ASN A 69 -14.08 12.46 7.59
CA ASN A 69 -15.16 12.94 6.74
C ASN A 69 -15.54 14.35 7.22
N SER A 70 -15.38 15.35 6.38
CA SER A 70 -15.45 16.73 6.83
C SER A 70 -16.85 17.13 7.33
N LYS A 71 -16.85 17.91 8.42
CA LYS A 71 -17.92 18.73 9.04
C LYS A 71 -19.15 18.07 9.67
N ASN A 72 -19.67 16.93 9.20
CA ASN A 72 -21.06 16.59 9.55
C ASN A 72 -21.30 15.23 10.24
N ASN A 73 -20.26 14.53 10.70
CA ASN A 73 -20.40 13.18 11.29
C ASN A 73 -21.19 12.21 10.38
N VAL A 74 -21.08 12.39 9.06
CA VAL A 74 -21.86 11.61 8.10
C VAL A 74 -21.15 10.27 7.90
N ALA A 75 -21.95 9.22 7.87
CA ALA A 75 -21.52 7.88 7.48
C ALA A 75 -20.75 7.90 6.16
N VAL A 76 -19.59 7.24 6.11
CA VAL A 76 -18.89 7.05 4.84
C VAL A 76 -18.86 5.57 4.52
N SER A 77 -19.22 5.24 3.27
CA SER A 77 -19.06 3.87 2.77
C SER A 77 -17.56 3.52 2.68
N TYR A 78 -17.20 2.23 2.72
CA TYR A 78 -15.79 1.84 2.48
C TYR A 78 -15.27 2.31 1.11
N ALA A 79 -16.15 2.48 0.11
CA ALA A 79 -15.77 2.91 -1.22
C ALA A 79 -15.39 4.39 -1.25
N ASP A 80 -16.02 5.20 -0.38
CA ASP A 80 -15.79 6.65 -0.32
C ASP A 80 -14.75 7.05 0.71
N ILE A 81 -14.42 6.17 1.69
CA ILE A 81 -13.45 6.51 2.73
C ILE A 81 -12.07 6.83 2.17
N TYR A 82 -11.70 6.22 1.04
CA TYR A 82 -10.47 6.55 0.33
C TYR A 82 -10.45 8.00 -0.14
N LYS A 83 -11.56 8.54 -0.67
CA LYS A 83 -11.62 9.94 -1.12
C LYS A 83 -11.40 10.91 0.04
N GLU A 84 -11.93 10.56 1.21
CA GLU A 84 -11.81 11.36 2.44
C GLU A 84 -10.43 11.24 3.12
N THR A 85 -9.75 10.08 2.99
CA THR A 85 -8.43 9.84 3.58
C THR A 85 -7.27 10.09 2.61
N ALA A 86 -7.53 10.15 1.29
CA ALA A 86 -6.52 10.35 0.24
C ALA A 86 -5.78 11.68 0.34
N THR A 87 -6.37 12.67 1.03
CA THR A 87 -5.80 14.02 1.16
C THR A 87 -4.94 14.21 2.42
N LYS A 88 -4.81 13.18 3.28
CA LYS A 88 -4.09 13.26 4.56
C LYS A 88 -3.25 11.99 4.84
N PRO A 89 -2.15 11.76 4.10
CA PRO A 89 -1.17 10.76 4.48
C PRO A 89 -0.58 11.08 5.86
N LEU A 90 0.00 10.05 6.48
CA LEU A 90 0.60 10.15 7.80
C LEU A 90 1.95 10.89 7.66
N TYR A 91 1.89 12.22 7.79
CA TYR A 91 3.01 13.10 7.48
C TYR A 91 4.10 13.03 8.53
N SER A 92 5.34 13.07 8.05
CA SER A 92 6.52 13.18 8.88
C SER A 92 6.92 14.65 9.08
N ASN A 93 6.94 15.50 8.03
CA ASN A 93 7.49 16.86 8.12
C ASN A 93 6.52 17.98 7.68
N PRO A 94 6.14 18.95 8.55
CA PRO A 94 5.29 20.08 8.19
C PRO A 94 6.05 21.26 7.56
N ALA A 95 7.37 21.36 7.75
CA ALA A 95 8.22 22.46 7.30
C ALA A 95 8.59 22.33 5.81
N VAL A 96 8.60 21.11 5.26
CA VAL A 96 8.78 20.87 3.83
C VAL A 96 7.43 20.98 3.13
N LYS A 97 7.34 21.88 2.12
CA LYS A 97 6.19 21.98 1.22
C LYS A 97 6.57 21.45 -0.15
N PRO A 98 5.83 20.48 -0.73
CA PRO A 98 4.68 19.78 -0.14
C PRO A 98 5.08 18.87 1.03
N ARG A 99 4.15 18.68 1.98
CA ARG A 99 4.36 17.83 3.16
C ARG A 99 4.84 16.44 2.73
N GLN A 100 5.89 15.93 3.36
CA GLN A 100 6.45 14.61 3.06
C GLN A 100 5.74 13.52 3.86
N GLU A 101 5.28 12.47 3.17
CA GLU A 101 4.73 11.27 3.78
C GLU A 101 5.85 10.41 4.38
N ALA A 102 5.62 9.83 5.57
CA ALA A 102 6.61 8.97 6.19
C ALA A 102 6.80 7.67 5.40
N GLU A 103 8.06 7.27 5.16
CA GLU A 103 8.37 6.11 4.31
C GLU A 103 7.74 4.83 4.86
N TYR A 104 7.80 4.59 6.18
CA TYR A 104 7.25 3.38 6.81
C TYR A 104 5.71 3.25 6.69
N THR A 105 4.98 4.32 6.38
CA THR A 105 3.52 4.31 6.12
C THR A 105 3.15 4.70 4.69
N LYS A 106 4.14 4.91 3.82
CA LYS A 106 3.94 5.50 2.50
C LYS A 106 2.90 4.79 1.67
N GLY A 107 1.97 5.55 1.09
CA GLY A 107 0.86 5.05 0.28
C GLY A 107 -0.29 4.45 1.08
N LEU A 108 -0.18 4.33 2.41
CA LEU A 108 -1.31 3.95 3.26
C LEU A 108 -2.10 5.19 3.64
N HIS A 109 -3.41 5.04 3.73
CA HIS A 109 -4.26 6.08 4.26
C HIS A 109 -4.86 5.68 5.60
N PHE A 110 -4.98 6.64 6.49
CA PHE A 110 -5.49 6.42 7.84
C PHE A 110 -6.68 7.33 8.09
N GLY A 111 -7.60 6.85 8.91
CA GLY A 111 -8.82 7.59 9.21
C GLY A 111 -9.59 6.98 10.35
N ILE A 112 -10.73 7.61 10.62
CA ILE A 112 -11.75 7.08 11.52
C ILE A 112 -12.97 6.75 10.68
N TRP A 113 -13.40 5.50 10.72
CA TRP A 113 -14.65 5.08 10.11
C TRP A 113 -15.83 5.54 10.98
N ILE A 114 -16.82 6.18 10.38
CA ILE A 114 -18.13 6.42 10.99
C ILE A 114 -19.17 5.67 10.15
N ASN A 115 -19.88 4.72 10.75
CA ASN A 115 -20.99 4.02 10.11
C ASN A 115 -22.30 4.69 10.55
N GLY A 116 -23.19 5.02 9.62
CA GLY A 116 -24.42 5.78 9.89
C GLY A 116 -25.44 5.07 10.75
N ASN A 117 -25.31 3.74 10.86
CA ASN A 117 -26.16 2.89 11.66
C ASN A 117 -25.53 2.51 13.01
N GLU A 118 -24.25 2.86 13.24
CA GLU A 118 -23.64 2.67 14.56
C GLU A 118 -23.99 3.88 15.43
N THR A 119 -24.64 3.64 16.58
CA THR A 119 -24.97 4.66 17.60
C THR A 119 -23.72 5.26 18.27
N THR A 120 -22.52 4.98 17.76
CA THR A 120 -21.28 5.53 18.27
C THR A 120 -21.31 7.05 18.17
N PRO A 121 -21.08 7.75 19.30
CA PRO A 121 -20.98 9.20 19.27
C PRO A 121 -19.93 9.63 18.25
N ALA A 122 -20.19 10.78 17.64
CA ALA A 122 -19.25 11.47 16.77
C ALA A 122 -17.81 11.33 17.28
N PRO A 123 -16.83 10.98 16.41
CA PRO A 123 -15.45 10.87 16.84
C PRO A 123 -15.00 12.19 17.47
N THR A 124 -14.76 12.16 18.79
CA THR A 124 -14.26 13.32 19.51
C THR A 124 -12.81 13.60 19.10
N LYS A 125 -12.32 14.82 19.30
CA LYS A 125 -10.89 15.14 19.08
C LYS A 125 -9.93 14.21 19.86
N ALA A 126 -10.42 13.50 20.88
CA ALA A 126 -9.63 12.52 21.62
C ALA A 126 -9.36 11.23 20.83
N ILE A 127 -10.20 10.85 19.86
CA ILE A 127 -10.04 9.58 19.14
C ILE A 127 -8.81 9.58 18.23
N TYR A 128 -8.38 10.75 17.75
CA TYR A 128 -7.15 10.89 16.95
C TYR A 128 -5.94 10.35 17.71
N LYS A 129 -5.85 10.68 19.01
CA LYS A 129 -4.76 10.24 19.90
C LYS A 129 -4.73 8.74 20.12
N ASN A 130 -5.72 8.02 19.61
CA ASN A 130 -5.75 6.57 19.65
C ASN A 130 -5.09 5.91 18.44
N LEU A 131 -4.71 6.65 17.39
CA LEU A 131 -3.66 6.18 16.48
C LEU A 131 -2.30 6.59 17.05
N LYS A 132 -1.45 5.60 17.32
CA LYS A 132 -0.16 5.81 17.96
C LYS A 132 0.95 5.06 17.24
N ILE A 133 2.16 5.61 17.33
CA ILE A 133 3.40 4.94 16.94
C ILE A 133 4.22 4.77 18.22
N GLN A 134 4.47 3.53 18.61
CA GLN A 134 5.42 3.25 19.68
C GLN A 134 6.81 3.14 19.05
N HIS A 135 7.81 3.83 19.59
CA HIS A 135 9.13 3.92 18.95
C HIS A 135 10.32 3.60 19.85
N ASP A 136 10.14 3.58 21.18
CA ASP A 136 11.25 3.30 22.11
C ASP A 136 11.33 1.82 22.53
N LYS A 137 10.20 1.13 22.61
CA LYS A 137 10.13 -0.28 23.01
C LYS A 137 9.24 -1.06 22.06
N ASN A 138 9.85 -1.91 21.24
CA ASN A 138 9.18 -2.76 20.25
C ASN A 138 8.34 -1.93 19.27
N THR A 139 9.01 -1.23 18.37
CA THR A 139 8.37 -0.32 17.42
C THR A 139 7.18 -0.96 16.71
N ARG A 140 6.05 -0.24 16.64
CA ARG A 140 4.79 -0.72 16.03
C ARG A 140 3.75 0.39 15.91
N LEU A 141 2.77 0.17 15.04
CA LEU A 141 1.53 0.94 15.04
C LEU A 141 0.57 0.38 16.09
N LEU A 142 -0.15 1.27 16.77
CA LEU A 142 -1.22 0.92 17.71
C LEU A 142 -2.51 1.65 17.32
N LEU A 143 -3.56 0.88 17.07
CA LEU A 143 -4.93 1.37 16.91
C LEU A 143 -5.68 1.17 18.25
N ASN A 144 -5.66 2.18 19.10
CA ASN A 144 -6.12 2.16 20.49
C ASN A 144 -7.58 2.60 20.70
N ALA A 145 -8.42 2.49 19.66
CA ALA A 145 -9.85 2.73 19.76
C ALA A 145 -10.56 1.96 18.66
N LYS A 146 -11.87 1.76 18.83
CA LYS A 146 -12.74 1.25 17.79
C LYS A 146 -12.75 2.17 16.57
N ASN A 147 -12.94 1.58 15.39
CA ASN A 147 -13.16 2.27 14.11
C ASN A 147 -11.97 3.08 13.56
N ILE A 148 -10.77 2.95 14.14
CA ILE A 148 -9.56 3.43 13.46
C ILE A 148 -9.27 2.49 12.29
N ILE A 149 -8.99 3.06 11.13
CA ILE A 149 -8.77 2.32 9.90
C ILE A 149 -7.40 2.56 9.27
N ILE A 150 -6.95 1.53 8.54
CA ILE A 150 -5.85 1.58 7.58
C ILE A 150 -6.42 1.19 6.22
N VAL A 151 -6.25 2.05 5.22
CA VAL A 151 -6.65 1.80 3.84
C VAL A 151 -5.41 1.47 3.02
N ILE A 152 -5.45 0.31 2.38
CA ILE A 152 -4.44 -0.14 1.42
C ILE A 152 -5.03 0.07 0.01
N PRO A 153 -4.50 1.01 -0.78
CA PRO A 153 -5.17 1.43 -2.00
C PRO A 153 -4.91 0.51 -3.19
N ALA A 154 -5.85 0.51 -4.14
CA ALA A 154 -5.70 -0.01 -5.50
C ALA A 154 -5.13 -1.44 -5.62
N LEU A 155 -5.54 -2.35 -4.73
CA LEU A 155 -5.16 -3.75 -4.82
C LEU A 155 -5.95 -4.46 -5.92
N LYS A 156 -5.35 -5.49 -6.51
CA LYS A 156 -6.01 -6.36 -7.50
C LYS A 156 -6.69 -7.54 -6.83
N LYS A 157 -7.83 -7.95 -7.38
CA LYS A 157 -8.49 -9.19 -7.00
C LYS A 157 -7.49 -10.34 -7.03
N GLY A 158 -7.57 -11.24 -6.05
CA GLY A 158 -6.70 -12.42 -5.98
C GLY A 158 -5.38 -12.21 -5.23
N TYR A 159 -4.91 -10.97 -5.08
CA TYR A 159 -3.74 -10.65 -4.26
C TYR A 159 -3.91 -11.15 -2.83
N THR A 160 -2.81 -11.61 -2.24
CA THR A 160 -2.78 -12.08 -0.86
C THR A 160 -2.39 -10.93 0.07
N LEU A 161 -3.22 -10.70 1.08
CA LEU A 161 -2.93 -9.77 2.16
C LEU A 161 -2.55 -10.54 3.42
N GLU A 162 -1.40 -10.20 3.97
CA GLU A 162 -0.83 -10.73 5.20
C GLU A 162 -0.64 -9.59 6.21
N VAL A 163 -1.10 -9.78 7.44
CA VAL A 163 -0.96 -8.79 8.51
C VAL A 163 -0.50 -9.47 9.78
N THR A 164 0.65 -9.04 10.31
CA THR A 164 1.13 -9.49 11.63
C THR A 164 0.64 -8.52 12.70
N MET A 165 -0.12 -9.02 13.66
CA MET A 165 -0.78 -8.20 14.69
C MET A 165 -0.76 -8.91 16.06
N ALA A 166 -1.08 -8.16 17.11
CA ALA A 166 -1.35 -8.68 18.45
C ALA A 166 -2.31 -7.74 19.19
N GLY A 167 -3.09 -8.26 20.12
CA GLY A 167 -3.80 -7.43 21.09
C GLY A 167 -2.86 -6.77 22.09
N ASN A 168 -3.32 -5.70 22.74
CA ASN A 168 -2.61 -5.03 23.84
C ASN A 168 -2.97 -5.59 25.22
N SER A 169 -3.92 -6.53 25.26
CA SER A 169 -4.42 -7.22 26.44
C SER A 169 -4.25 -8.72 26.26
N ASP A 170 -4.01 -9.44 27.35
CA ASP A 170 -4.05 -10.91 27.42
C ASP A 170 -5.42 -11.45 27.86
N LYS A 171 -6.37 -10.56 28.21
CA LYS A 171 -7.67 -10.93 28.78
C LYS A 171 -8.80 -11.01 27.75
N GLU A 172 -8.73 -10.17 26.72
CA GLU A 172 -9.78 -10.00 25.73
C GLU A 172 -9.18 -10.10 24.33
N PRO A 173 -9.87 -10.74 23.37
CA PRO A 173 -9.39 -10.79 22.00
C PRO A 173 -9.56 -9.44 21.31
N HIS A 174 -8.50 -8.98 20.66
CA HIS A 174 -8.54 -7.82 19.78
C HIS A 174 -8.26 -8.27 18.35
N THR A 175 -9.00 -7.75 17.37
CA THR A 175 -8.80 -8.08 15.96
C THR A 175 -8.98 -6.86 15.06
N LEU A 176 -8.65 -7.06 13.79
CA LEU A 176 -9.03 -6.18 12.71
C LEU A 176 -10.17 -6.85 11.92
N GLU A 177 -11.21 -6.09 11.60
CA GLU A 177 -12.11 -6.43 10.51
C GLU A 177 -11.48 -6.01 9.19
N ALA A 178 -11.57 -6.85 8.17
CA ALA A 178 -11.01 -6.57 6.85
C ALA A 178 -12.12 -6.48 5.81
N MET A 179 -12.10 -5.46 4.96
CA MET A 179 -13.12 -5.26 3.93
C MET A 179 -12.53 -5.41 2.53
N ASN A 180 -13.38 -5.76 1.55
CA ASN A 180 -12.96 -6.18 0.21
C ASN A 180 -12.03 -7.41 0.22
N VAL A 181 -12.32 -8.36 1.10
CA VAL A 181 -11.57 -9.61 1.23
C VAL A 181 -12.49 -10.82 1.14
N THR A 182 -11.91 -11.97 0.79
CA THR A 182 -12.62 -13.25 0.60
C THR A 182 -12.96 -13.93 1.91
N SER A 183 -12.21 -13.65 2.99
CA SER A 183 -12.45 -14.17 4.33
C SER A 183 -12.05 -13.15 5.38
N GLN A 184 -12.86 -13.05 6.44
CA GLN A 184 -12.59 -12.17 7.57
C GLN A 184 -11.46 -12.70 8.45
N PHE A 185 -10.73 -11.79 9.09
CA PHE A 185 -9.81 -12.18 10.14
C PHE A 185 -10.59 -12.60 11.38
N LYS A 186 -10.28 -13.80 11.87
CA LYS A 186 -10.83 -14.27 13.13
C LYS A 186 -9.98 -13.75 14.29
N PRO A 187 -10.57 -13.37 15.43
CA PRO A 187 -9.81 -13.09 16.64
C PRO A 187 -8.96 -14.31 17.05
N GLN A 188 -7.91 -14.10 17.84
CA GLN A 188 -7.27 -15.21 18.54
C GLN A 188 -8.23 -15.78 19.60
N GLU A 189 -8.11 -17.07 19.91
CA GLU A 189 -8.91 -17.73 20.95
C GLU A 189 -8.19 -17.78 22.31
N GLN A 190 -6.87 -17.58 22.30
CA GLN A 190 -6.01 -17.52 23.49
C GLN A 190 -4.73 -16.74 23.18
N ASN A 191 -3.97 -16.38 24.21
CA ASN A 191 -2.71 -15.64 24.11
C ASN A 191 -2.85 -14.35 23.29
N PHE A 192 -3.90 -13.57 23.59
CA PHE A 192 -4.35 -12.43 22.78
C PHE A 192 -3.29 -11.35 22.57
N ASN A 193 -2.27 -11.27 23.44
CA ASN A 193 -1.16 -10.32 23.36
C ASN A 193 0.07 -10.86 22.61
N MET A 194 0.05 -12.11 22.14
CA MET A 194 1.13 -12.68 21.34
C MET A 194 0.96 -12.33 19.87
N LYS A 195 2.07 -12.13 19.15
CA LYS A 195 2.04 -11.88 17.70
C LYS A 195 1.43 -13.05 16.95
N PHE A 196 0.56 -12.75 15.99
CA PHE A 196 0.03 -13.73 15.05
C PHE A 196 -0.11 -13.14 13.65
N LEU A 197 0.03 -14.02 12.66
CA LEU A 197 -0.20 -13.70 11.26
C LEU A 197 -1.66 -13.98 10.89
N ARG A 198 -2.28 -13.04 10.17
CA ARG A 198 -3.54 -13.26 9.46
C ARG A 198 -3.32 -13.12 7.97
N ARG A 199 -3.98 -13.99 7.20
CA ARG A 199 -3.89 -14.04 5.74
C ARG A 199 -5.30 -14.07 5.15
N THR A 200 -5.53 -13.30 4.10
CA THR A 200 -6.75 -13.33 3.30
C THR A 200 -6.44 -12.98 1.85
N LYS A 201 -7.42 -13.10 0.95
CA LYS A 201 -7.29 -12.64 -0.45
C LYS A 201 -8.21 -11.48 -0.74
N VAL A 202 -7.76 -10.57 -1.60
CA VAL A 202 -8.56 -9.45 -2.12
C VAL A 202 -9.72 -9.99 -2.96
N LYS A 203 -10.95 -9.55 -2.65
CA LYS A 203 -12.19 -10.07 -3.26
C LYS A 203 -12.47 -9.46 -4.63
N ALA A 204 -12.22 -8.16 -4.79
CA ALA A 204 -12.39 -7.40 -6.02
C ALA A 204 -11.31 -6.33 -6.14
N ASP A 205 -11.04 -5.89 -7.37
CA ASP A 205 -10.14 -4.75 -7.62
C ASP A 205 -10.59 -3.53 -6.81
N GLY A 206 -9.64 -2.87 -6.15
CA GLY A 206 -9.87 -1.68 -5.35
C GLY A 206 -9.18 -1.75 -3.99
N ASN A 207 -9.65 -0.91 -3.08
CA ASN A 207 -9.01 -0.73 -1.78
C ASN A 207 -9.36 -1.87 -0.84
N VAL A 208 -8.43 -2.23 0.05
CA VAL A 208 -8.72 -3.01 1.25
C VAL A 208 -8.70 -2.09 2.45
N VAL A 209 -9.67 -2.23 3.34
CA VAL A 209 -9.77 -1.46 4.58
C VAL A 209 -9.61 -2.41 5.75
N LEU A 210 -8.66 -2.12 6.63
CA LEU A 210 -8.47 -2.78 7.91
C LEU A 210 -9.05 -1.87 9.00
N ARG A 211 -10.01 -2.35 9.77
CA ARG A 211 -10.72 -1.61 10.81
C ARG A 211 -10.52 -2.25 12.17
N SER A 212 -10.11 -1.48 13.16
CA SER A 212 -10.10 -1.93 14.56
C SER A 212 -11.52 -2.11 15.09
N THR A 213 -11.84 -3.30 15.61
CA THR A 213 -13.19 -3.63 16.11
C THR A 213 -13.46 -3.03 17.48
N ASP A 214 -12.48 -3.14 18.38
CA ASP A 214 -12.60 -2.76 19.80
C ASP A 214 -11.49 -1.79 20.23
N GLY A 215 -10.49 -1.57 19.36
CA GLY A 215 -9.25 -0.89 19.68
C GLY A 215 -8.24 -1.82 20.35
N GLY A 216 -7.14 -1.26 20.84
CA GLY A 216 -6.08 -2.00 21.53
C GLY A 216 -5.31 -2.98 20.64
N ILE A 217 -5.26 -2.77 19.33
CA ILE A 217 -4.57 -3.68 18.42
C ILE A 217 -3.22 -3.11 17.97
N TYR A 218 -2.16 -3.90 18.12
CA TYR A 218 -0.85 -3.65 17.56
C TYR A 218 -0.75 -4.20 16.15
N VAL A 219 -0.20 -3.41 15.23
CA VAL A 219 0.14 -3.84 13.87
C VAL A 219 1.65 -3.72 13.68
N TYR A 220 2.29 -4.84 13.36
CA TYR A 220 3.75 -4.93 13.21
C TYR A 220 4.17 -4.83 11.76
N ASP A 221 3.45 -5.49 10.87
CA ASP A 221 3.71 -5.43 9.44
C ASP A 221 2.45 -5.74 8.63
N ILE A 222 2.46 -5.23 7.40
CA ILE A 222 1.52 -5.58 6.34
C ILE A 222 2.34 -6.02 5.14
N THR A 223 1.98 -7.17 4.57
CA THR A 223 2.61 -7.72 3.36
C THR A 223 1.53 -7.98 2.33
N VAL A 224 1.73 -7.46 1.12
CA VAL A 224 0.87 -7.73 -0.02
C VAL A 224 1.66 -8.56 -1.02
N LYS A 225 1.07 -9.67 -1.47
CA LYS A 225 1.66 -10.54 -2.49
C LYS A 225 0.76 -10.60 -3.71
N ASP A 226 1.37 -10.60 -4.89
CA ASP A 226 0.67 -10.88 -6.15
C ASP A 226 0.18 -12.34 -6.22
N GLU A 227 -0.44 -12.70 -7.34
CA GLU A 227 -0.95 -14.07 -7.56
C GLU A 227 0.16 -15.11 -7.65
N GLN A 228 1.38 -14.70 -7.99
CA GLN A 228 2.58 -15.54 -8.06
C GLN A 228 3.27 -15.66 -6.68
N GLY A 229 2.76 -14.98 -5.65
CA GLY A 229 3.29 -15.00 -4.30
C GLY A 229 4.44 -14.02 -4.07
N GLN A 230 4.76 -13.16 -5.05
CA GLN A 230 5.81 -12.16 -4.91
C GLN A 230 5.33 -10.98 -4.09
N VAL A 231 6.16 -10.55 -3.14
CA VAL A 231 5.86 -9.38 -2.30
C VAL A 231 5.93 -8.12 -3.14
N LEU A 232 4.86 -7.34 -3.12
CA LEU A 232 4.79 -6.05 -3.79
C LEU A 232 5.45 -4.95 -2.95
N THR A 233 6.14 -4.04 -3.62
CA THR A 233 6.65 -2.81 -3.01
C THR A 233 5.56 -1.75 -2.89
N LYS A 234 5.81 -0.72 -2.08
CA LYS A 234 4.86 0.39 -1.87
C LYS A 234 4.61 1.16 -3.16
N GLU A 235 5.59 1.26 -4.04
CA GLU A 235 5.51 1.95 -5.34
C GLU A 235 4.65 1.18 -6.36
N GLN A 236 4.62 -0.15 -6.25
CA GLN A 236 3.77 -0.99 -7.10
C GLN A 236 2.30 -0.95 -6.66
N ILE A 237 2.04 -0.52 -5.42
CA ILE A 237 0.71 -0.39 -4.84
C ILE A 237 0.26 1.07 -4.94
N GLY A 238 -1.01 1.32 -5.29
CA GLY A 238 -1.50 2.70 -5.44
C GLY A 238 -1.02 3.41 -6.71
N ALA A 239 -0.02 2.87 -7.43
CA ALA A 239 0.19 3.22 -8.82
C ALA A 239 -1.08 2.84 -9.59
N VAL A 240 -1.86 3.84 -9.99
CA VAL A 240 -2.67 3.70 -11.19
C VAL A 240 -1.66 3.34 -12.26
N HIS A 241 -1.60 2.07 -12.65
CA HIS A 241 -0.93 1.69 -13.87
C HIS A 241 -1.68 2.42 -15.00
N THR A 242 -1.37 3.70 -15.24
CA THR A 242 -1.46 4.26 -16.57
C THR A 242 -0.48 3.40 -17.34
N ALA A 243 -1.01 2.34 -17.95
CA ALA A 243 -0.24 1.29 -18.56
C ALA A 243 0.76 1.90 -19.55
N VAL A 244 1.99 2.04 -19.10
CA VAL A 244 3.14 1.76 -19.94
C VAL A 244 3.72 0.52 -19.30
N SER A 245 3.10 -0.63 -19.58
CA SER A 245 3.80 -1.91 -19.50
C SER A 245 5.11 -1.67 -20.24
N THR A 246 6.22 -1.99 -19.57
CA THR A 246 7.58 -1.98 -20.12
C THR A 246 7.51 -2.08 -21.63
N VAL A 247 7.83 -0.97 -22.34
CA VAL A 247 7.92 -1.01 -23.79
C VAL A 247 9.00 -2.06 -24.05
N LYS A 248 8.60 -3.28 -24.43
CA LYS A 248 9.53 -4.19 -25.08
C LYS A 248 9.94 -3.39 -26.30
N ALA A 249 11.14 -2.85 -26.28
CA ALA A 249 11.76 -2.35 -27.49
C ALA A 249 11.75 -3.56 -28.43
N HIS A 250 10.83 -3.56 -29.39
CA HIS A 250 10.97 -4.46 -30.51
C HIS A 250 12.30 -4.06 -31.14
N ALA A 251 13.18 -5.04 -31.28
CA ALA A 251 14.44 -4.90 -32.00
C ALA A 251 14.17 -4.11 -33.28
N GLU A 252 15.03 -3.13 -33.54
CA GLU A 252 15.01 -2.17 -34.64
C GLU A 252 14.06 -2.59 -35.78
N THR A 253 12.81 -2.14 -35.71
CA THR A 253 11.87 -2.40 -36.79
C THR A 253 12.35 -1.60 -38.00
N THR A 254 12.57 -2.27 -39.12
CA THR A 254 12.89 -1.62 -40.41
C THR A 254 11.76 -0.73 -40.94
N ASP A 255 10.60 -0.73 -40.28
CA ASP A 255 9.47 0.14 -40.59
C ASP A 255 9.74 1.58 -40.17
N ARG A 256 10.15 2.40 -41.16
CA ARG A 256 10.35 3.85 -41.03
C ARG A 256 9.05 4.67 -41.08
N ASN A 257 7.93 4.06 -40.74
CA ASN A 257 6.65 4.76 -40.80
C ASN A 257 6.62 5.90 -39.77
N VAL A 258 6.13 7.04 -40.22
CA VAL A 258 5.92 8.27 -39.45
C VAL A 258 4.47 8.28 -38.99
N TYR A 259 4.24 8.57 -37.71
CA TYR A 259 2.90 8.61 -37.13
C TYR A 259 2.61 9.99 -36.54
N THR A 260 1.33 10.38 -36.50
CA THR A 260 0.90 11.51 -35.67
C THR A 260 0.97 11.14 -34.18
N LEU A 261 0.81 12.12 -33.29
CA LEU A 261 0.76 11.86 -31.84
C LEU A 261 -0.43 10.98 -31.43
N GLU A 262 -1.49 10.98 -32.23
CA GLU A 262 -2.68 10.14 -32.08
C GLU A 262 -2.52 8.74 -32.70
N GLY A 263 -1.35 8.43 -33.26
CA GLY A 263 -1.04 7.11 -33.81
C GLY A 263 -1.51 6.87 -35.24
N LYS A 264 -1.93 7.92 -35.98
CA LYS A 264 -2.28 7.79 -37.40
C LYS A 264 -1.01 7.67 -38.24
N CYS A 265 -0.90 6.63 -39.07
CA CYS A 265 0.22 6.47 -40.01
C CYS A 265 0.16 7.54 -41.11
N MET A 266 1.28 8.23 -41.32
CA MET A 266 1.46 9.31 -42.29
C MET A 266 2.39 8.92 -43.46
N GLY A 267 2.79 7.65 -43.55
CA GLY A 267 3.73 7.13 -44.56
C GLY A 267 5.18 7.08 -44.07
N ALA A 268 6.14 6.89 -44.97
CA ALA A 268 7.54 6.59 -44.62
C ALA A 268 8.50 7.80 -44.68
N HIS A 269 8.04 8.98 -45.09
CA HIS A 269 8.88 10.14 -45.39
C HIS A 269 8.50 11.35 -44.55
N LEU A 270 9.25 11.60 -43.46
CA LEU A 270 9.07 12.76 -42.60
C LEU A 270 9.22 14.08 -43.40
N ASP A 271 10.17 14.11 -44.35
CA ASP A 271 10.51 15.30 -45.14
C ASP A 271 9.40 15.74 -46.11
N ALA A 272 8.40 14.89 -46.38
CA ALA A 272 7.24 15.24 -47.20
C ALA A 272 6.05 15.81 -46.40
N LEU A 273 6.08 15.75 -45.06
CA LEU A 273 4.96 16.18 -44.22
C LEU A 273 5.02 17.68 -43.86
N PRO A 274 3.89 18.33 -43.53
CA PRO A 274 3.91 19.70 -42.99
C PRO A 274 4.71 19.82 -41.68
N HIS A 275 5.14 21.03 -41.30
CA HIS A 275 5.75 21.27 -39.99
C HIS A 275 4.84 20.81 -38.87
N GLY A 276 5.42 20.19 -37.84
CA GLY A 276 4.65 19.56 -36.78
C GLY A 276 5.46 18.57 -35.95
N ILE A 277 4.78 17.92 -34.99
CA ILE A 277 5.38 16.91 -34.13
C ILE A 277 4.88 15.53 -34.56
N TYR A 278 5.82 14.63 -34.82
CA TYR A 278 5.57 13.28 -35.31
C TYR A 278 6.26 12.24 -34.44
N VAL A 279 5.85 10.98 -34.57
CA VAL A 279 6.50 9.82 -33.95
C VAL A 279 7.19 9.01 -35.06
N VAL A 280 8.52 8.85 -34.95
CA VAL A 280 9.33 8.03 -35.85
C VAL A 280 10.16 7.08 -35.00
N ASN A 281 10.07 5.77 -35.26
CA ASN A 281 10.76 4.72 -34.48
C ASN A 281 10.54 4.87 -32.96
N GLY A 282 9.31 5.21 -32.56
CA GLY A 282 8.93 5.41 -31.15
C GLY A 282 9.47 6.70 -30.50
N LYS A 283 10.15 7.57 -31.25
CA LYS A 283 10.65 8.86 -30.75
C LYS A 283 9.84 10.02 -31.31
N LYS A 284 9.58 11.02 -30.48
CA LYS A 284 8.99 12.29 -30.93
C LYS A 284 10.05 13.09 -31.69
N VAL A 285 9.69 13.54 -32.89
CA VAL A 285 10.53 14.35 -33.77
C VAL A 285 9.74 15.60 -34.16
N ALA A 286 10.32 16.77 -33.95
CA ALA A 286 9.78 18.02 -34.47
C ALA A 286 10.35 18.23 -35.88
N LYS A 287 9.46 18.59 -36.81
CA LYS A 287 9.81 19.01 -38.16
C LYS A 287 9.50 20.49 -38.31
#